data_AF-A0A0F0HZ92-F1
#
_entry.id   AF-A0A0F0HZ92-F1
#
_cell.length_a   1.000
_cell.length_b   1.000
_cell.length_c   1.000
_cell.angle_alpha   90.00
_cell.angle_beta   90.00
_cell.angle_gamma   90.00
#
_symmetry.space_group_name_H-M   'P 1'
#
loop_
_entity.id
_entity.type
_entity.pdbx_description
1 polymer ?
#
loop_
_entity_poly.entity_id
_entity_poly.type
_entity_poly.pdbx_seq_one_letter_code
_entity_poly.pdbx_strand_id
1 'polypeptide(L)'
;MDIGARLARQEDCLDELLEALGLVWTDPEDPRVAAFAEREPNYPQYHRVGHKRQLAVQELTGNRPLVELHYASVLRALVSDDDPGSPRWLAAVVVAAVGRRRVQESLVRAVEEGDPYQQVCAAGAWTWVQAPLAYASEQDLRAGRPTPASLAAREALADVRERYRSALRAALAACRDSWAREQLAGRLAG
;
A
#
# COMPACT_ATOMS: atom_id res chain seq x y z
N MET A 1 13.06 2.57 -12.84
CA MET A 1 13.07 1.09 -12.68
C MET A 1 12.07 0.46 -13.66
N ASP A 2 12.41 -0.62 -14.37
CA ASP A 2 11.45 -1.31 -15.27
C ASP A 2 10.42 -2.15 -14.48
N ILE A 3 9.40 -2.66 -15.18
CA ILE A 3 8.30 -3.41 -14.55
C ILE A 3 8.73 -4.75 -13.95
N GLY A 4 9.68 -5.46 -14.58
CA GLY A 4 10.16 -6.74 -14.07
C GLY A 4 10.93 -6.57 -12.77
N ALA A 5 11.78 -5.54 -12.69
CA ALA A 5 12.51 -5.21 -11.46
C ALA A 5 11.57 -4.78 -10.31
N ARG A 6 10.48 -4.05 -10.62
CA ARG A 6 9.46 -3.68 -9.60
C ARG A 6 8.73 -4.92 -9.10
N LEU A 7 8.26 -5.77 -10.01
CA LEU A 7 7.58 -7.02 -9.65
C LEU A 7 8.48 -7.99 -8.87
N ALA A 8 9.76 -8.09 -9.23
CA ALA A 8 10.74 -8.90 -8.50
C ALA A 8 10.89 -8.40 -7.06
N ARG A 9 11.10 -7.10 -6.87
CA ARG A 9 11.20 -6.51 -5.53
C ARG A 9 9.94 -6.72 -4.69
N GLN A 10 8.78 -6.59 -5.33
CA GLN A 10 7.50 -6.83 -4.68
C GLN A 10 7.36 -8.30 -4.25
N GLU A 11 7.71 -9.22 -5.15
CA GLU A 11 7.70 -10.66 -4.90
C GLU A 11 8.64 -11.02 -3.74
N ASP A 12 9.87 -10.50 -3.74
CA ASP A 12 10.86 -10.71 -2.67
C ASP A 12 10.34 -10.24 -1.30
N CYS A 13 9.71 -9.07 -1.25
CA CYS A 13 9.14 -8.55 0.02
C CYS A 13 7.96 -9.40 0.51
N LEU A 14 7.20 -10.00 -0.40
CA LEU A 14 6.12 -10.92 -0.04
C LEU A 14 6.69 -12.27 0.41
N ASP A 15 7.76 -12.75 -0.20
CA ASP A 15 8.45 -13.97 0.22
C ASP A 15 9.05 -13.82 1.62
N GLU A 16 9.73 -12.70 1.90
CA GLU A 16 10.20 -12.35 3.25
C GLU A 16 9.05 -12.32 4.27
N LEU A 17 7.88 -11.78 3.88
CA LEU A 17 6.71 -11.74 4.75
C LEU A 17 6.13 -13.14 4.99
N LEU A 18 5.97 -13.96 3.96
CA LEU A 18 5.45 -15.32 4.08
C LEU A 18 6.37 -16.19 4.94
N GLU A 19 7.70 -16.08 4.75
CA GLU A 19 8.69 -16.75 5.59
C GLU A 19 8.55 -16.32 7.06
N ALA A 20 8.43 -15.01 7.32
CA ALA A 20 8.26 -14.50 8.68
C ALA A 20 6.95 -15.00 9.35
N LEU A 21 5.92 -15.26 8.56
CA LEU A 21 4.65 -15.83 9.02
C LEU A 21 4.66 -17.37 9.09
N GLY A 22 5.74 -18.03 8.68
CA GLY A 22 5.83 -19.48 8.61
C GLY A 22 4.91 -20.09 7.55
N LEU A 23 4.56 -19.33 6.51
CA LEU A 23 3.66 -19.74 5.44
C LEU A 23 4.45 -20.26 4.24
N VAL A 24 4.02 -21.41 3.72
CA VAL A 24 4.58 -21.97 2.49
C VAL A 24 3.65 -21.63 1.34
N TRP A 25 4.19 -20.95 0.33
CA TRP A 25 3.51 -20.73 -0.93
C TRP A 25 4.03 -21.70 -1.99
N THR A 26 3.12 -22.29 -2.74
CA THR A 26 3.40 -23.15 -3.89
C THR A 26 2.89 -22.46 -5.14
N ASP A 27 3.61 -22.58 -6.27
CA ASP A 27 3.19 -22.07 -7.57
C ASP A 27 2.41 -23.16 -8.33
N PRO A 28 1.07 -23.23 -8.23
CA PRO A 28 0.32 -24.19 -9.02
C PRO A 28 0.40 -23.80 -10.50
N GLU A 29 0.67 -24.78 -11.36
CA GLU A 29 0.57 -24.58 -12.81
C GLU A 29 -0.86 -24.18 -13.19
N ASP A 30 -1.02 -23.03 -13.84
CA ASP A 30 -2.29 -22.58 -14.42
C ASP A 30 -2.11 -22.37 -15.94
N PRO A 31 -2.71 -23.24 -16.78
CA PRO A 31 -2.63 -23.12 -18.24
C PRO A 31 -3.15 -21.78 -18.77
N ARG A 32 -4.06 -21.11 -18.05
CA ARG A 32 -4.55 -19.79 -18.43
C ARG A 32 -3.46 -18.74 -18.24
N VAL A 33 -2.71 -18.81 -17.15
CA VAL A 33 -1.57 -17.92 -16.89
C VAL A 33 -0.49 -18.10 -17.96
N ALA A 34 -0.19 -19.35 -18.32
CA ALA A 34 0.76 -19.66 -19.40
C ALA A 34 0.31 -19.07 -20.74
N ALA A 35 -0.97 -19.23 -21.12
CA ALA A 35 -1.50 -18.65 -22.35
C ALA A 35 -1.48 -17.11 -22.36
N PHE A 36 -1.72 -16.46 -21.22
CA PHE A 36 -1.63 -14.99 -21.10
C PHE A 36 -0.18 -14.48 -21.18
N ALA A 37 0.79 -15.28 -20.73
CA ALA A 37 2.22 -14.91 -20.73
C ALA A 37 2.76 -14.63 -22.15
N GLU A 38 2.18 -15.24 -23.18
CA GLU A 38 2.55 -14.99 -24.58
C GLU A 38 2.33 -13.53 -25.00
N ARG A 39 1.34 -12.86 -24.40
CA ARG A 39 0.96 -11.47 -24.69
C ARG A 39 1.50 -10.49 -23.67
N GLU A 40 1.55 -10.91 -22.41
CA GLU A 40 1.97 -10.12 -21.26
C GLU A 40 3.05 -10.90 -20.49
N PRO A 41 4.34 -10.79 -20.87
CA PRO A 41 5.41 -11.63 -20.30
C PRO A 41 5.57 -11.54 -18.78
N ASN A 42 5.16 -10.42 -18.17
CA ASN A 42 5.22 -10.20 -16.73
C ASN A 42 3.98 -10.71 -15.97
N TYR A 43 2.94 -11.16 -16.69
CA TYR A 43 1.68 -11.61 -16.09
C TYR A 43 1.83 -12.79 -15.12
N PRO A 44 2.66 -13.83 -15.40
CA PRO A 44 2.88 -14.90 -14.44
C PRO A 44 3.40 -14.39 -13.10
N GLN A 45 4.38 -13.49 -13.11
CA GLN A 45 4.93 -12.91 -11.89
C GLN A 45 3.90 -12.04 -11.15
N TYR A 46 3.18 -11.18 -11.89
CA TYR A 46 2.09 -10.38 -11.33
C TYR A 46 1.03 -11.27 -10.64
N HIS A 47 0.67 -12.39 -11.27
CA HIS A 47 -0.28 -13.36 -10.73
C HIS A 47 0.24 -14.01 -9.43
N ARG A 48 1.50 -14.45 -9.40
CA ARG A 48 2.14 -14.99 -8.16
C ARG A 48 2.13 -13.99 -7.02
N VAL A 49 2.54 -12.75 -7.30
CA VAL A 49 2.49 -11.62 -6.34
C VAL A 49 1.08 -11.44 -5.78
N GLY A 50 0.05 -11.52 -6.64
CA GLY A 50 -1.35 -11.54 -6.27
C GLY A 50 -1.68 -12.58 -5.20
N HIS A 51 -1.34 -13.84 -5.47
CA HIS A 51 -1.64 -14.97 -4.58
C HIS A 51 -0.83 -14.95 -3.28
N LYS A 52 0.47 -14.60 -3.33
CA LYS A 52 1.30 -14.45 -2.13
C LYS A 52 0.74 -13.39 -1.19
N ARG A 53 0.32 -12.24 -1.72
CA ARG A 53 -0.35 -11.19 -0.95
C ARG A 53 -1.66 -11.69 -0.34
N GLN A 54 -2.48 -12.40 -1.12
CA GLN A 54 -3.75 -12.94 -0.63
C GLN A 54 -3.53 -13.91 0.54
N LEU A 55 -2.55 -14.79 0.43
CA LEU A 55 -2.19 -15.73 1.49
C LEU A 55 -1.77 -14.99 2.77
N ALA A 56 -0.88 -13.99 2.67
CA ALA A 56 -0.48 -13.17 3.80
C ALA A 56 -1.66 -12.41 4.43
N VAL A 57 -2.54 -11.83 3.62
CA VAL A 57 -3.75 -11.12 4.11
C VAL A 57 -4.68 -12.08 4.86
N GLN A 58 -4.88 -13.30 4.35
CA GLN A 58 -5.73 -14.30 4.99
C GLN A 58 -5.22 -14.66 6.38
N GLU A 59 -3.91 -14.90 6.53
CA GLU A 59 -3.29 -15.24 7.81
C GLU A 59 -3.34 -14.07 8.82
N LEU A 60 -3.14 -12.85 8.34
CA LEU A 60 -3.08 -11.66 9.20
C LEU A 60 -4.45 -11.12 9.60
N THR A 61 -5.51 -11.39 8.82
CA THR A 61 -6.83 -10.82 9.05
C THR A 61 -7.42 -11.30 10.37
N GLY A 62 -7.73 -10.36 11.26
CA GLY A 62 -8.27 -10.66 12.58
C GLY A 62 -7.23 -11.11 13.62
N ASN A 63 -5.98 -11.34 13.22
CA ASN A 63 -4.90 -11.76 14.11
C ASN A 63 -4.01 -10.57 14.53
N ARG A 64 -4.55 -9.72 15.41
CA ARG A 64 -3.84 -8.51 15.87
C ARG A 64 -2.44 -8.78 16.45
N PRO A 65 -2.23 -9.76 17.36
CA PRO A 65 -0.90 -10.04 17.90
C PRO A 65 0.13 -10.39 16.81
N LEU A 66 -0.28 -11.16 15.80
CA LEU A 66 0.60 -11.54 14.70
C LEU A 66 0.98 -10.33 13.84
N VAL A 67 0.02 -9.46 13.52
CA VAL A 67 0.29 -8.21 12.79
C VAL A 67 1.21 -7.28 13.59
N GLU A 68 1.02 -7.17 14.91
CA GLU A 68 1.88 -6.37 15.77
C GLU A 68 3.32 -6.91 15.81
N LEU A 69 3.48 -8.24 15.90
CA LEU A 69 4.76 -8.92 15.92
C LEU A 69 5.53 -8.72 14.59
N HIS A 70 4.85 -8.86 13.45
CA HIS A 70 5.46 -8.77 12.13
C HIS A 70 5.23 -7.43 11.43
N TYR A 71 4.89 -6.37 12.19
CA TYR A 71 4.50 -5.08 11.64
C TYR A 71 5.52 -4.51 10.64
N ALA A 72 6.81 -4.65 10.93
CA ALA A 72 7.88 -4.17 10.04
C ALA A 72 7.88 -4.90 8.67
N SER A 73 7.69 -6.23 8.66
CA SER A 73 7.63 -7.02 7.43
C SER A 73 6.37 -6.70 6.63
N VAL A 74 5.21 -6.56 7.30
CA VAL A 74 3.96 -6.18 6.63
C VAL A 74 4.07 -4.78 6.03
N LEU A 75 4.67 -3.83 6.75
CA LEU A 75 4.91 -2.48 6.24
C LEU A 75 5.86 -2.50 5.04
N ARG A 76 6.94 -3.30 5.08
CA ARG A 76 7.88 -3.45 3.96
C ARG A 76 7.20 -3.96 2.69
N ALA A 77 6.35 -4.98 2.82
CA ALA A 77 5.53 -5.47 1.70
C ALA A 77 4.58 -4.38 1.18
N LEU A 78 3.94 -3.62 2.08
CA LEU A 78 3.04 -2.53 1.70
C LEU A 78 3.75 -1.38 0.95
N VAL A 79 4.96 -1.00 1.35
CA VAL A 79 5.76 0.05 0.68
C VAL A 79 6.62 -0.48 -0.47
N SER A 80 6.35 -1.70 -0.92
CA SER A 80 6.97 -2.32 -2.12
C SER A 80 5.89 -2.85 -3.07
N ASP A 81 4.69 -2.28 -3.01
CA ASP A 81 3.53 -2.67 -3.81
C ASP A 81 3.00 -1.46 -4.58
N ASP A 82 3.38 -1.34 -5.85
CA ASP A 82 2.95 -0.27 -6.76
C ASP A 82 1.64 -0.58 -7.51
N ASP A 83 0.96 -1.69 -7.19
CA ASP A 83 -0.34 -2.00 -7.78
C ASP A 83 -1.40 -0.95 -7.37
N PRO A 84 -2.28 -0.49 -8.28
CA PRO A 84 -3.23 0.57 -7.98
C PRO A 84 -4.23 0.23 -6.86
N GLY A 85 -4.62 -1.04 -6.74
CA GLY A 85 -5.74 -1.46 -5.90
C GLY A 85 -5.39 -2.50 -4.84
N SER A 86 -4.36 -3.30 -5.04
CA SER A 86 -4.01 -4.43 -4.20
C SER A 86 -3.46 -4.05 -2.81
N PRO A 87 -2.67 -2.96 -2.64
CA PRO A 87 -2.19 -2.51 -1.33
C PRO A 87 -3.29 -2.30 -0.29
N ARG A 88 -4.54 -2.05 -0.72
CA ARG A 88 -5.69 -1.77 0.16
C ARG A 88 -5.94 -2.87 1.20
N TRP A 89 -5.63 -4.12 0.86
CA TRP A 89 -5.88 -5.26 1.74
C TRP A 89 -4.88 -5.33 2.89
N LEU A 90 -3.58 -5.22 2.60
CA LEU A 90 -2.53 -5.12 3.61
C LEU A 90 -2.70 -3.86 4.46
N ALA A 91 -3.04 -2.72 3.83
CA ALA A 91 -3.33 -1.47 4.52
C ALA A 91 -4.48 -1.63 5.54
N ALA A 92 -5.58 -2.30 5.16
CA ALA A 92 -6.70 -2.55 6.05
C ALA A 92 -6.30 -3.41 7.26
N VAL A 93 -5.52 -4.47 7.03
CA VAL A 93 -4.99 -5.35 8.09
C VAL A 93 -4.17 -4.55 9.10
N VAL A 94 -3.17 -3.78 8.66
CA VAL A 94 -2.30 -3.04 9.58
C VAL A 94 -3.04 -1.92 10.31
N VAL A 95 -3.95 -1.22 9.64
CA VAL A 95 -4.76 -0.17 10.28
C VAL A 95 -5.66 -0.75 11.37
N ALA A 96 -6.27 -1.91 11.12
CA ALA A 96 -7.13 -2.58 12.09
C ALA A 96 -6.34 -3.06 13.33
N ALA A 97 -5.12 -3.55 13.14
CA ALA A 97 -4.30 -4.08 14.22
C ALA A 97 -3.62 -2.99 15.05
N VAL A 98 -2.93 -2.03 14.41
CA VAL A 98 -2.03 -1.10 15.10
C VAL A 98 -2.53 0.35 15.13
N GLY A 99 -3.67 0.61 14.48
CA GLY A 99 -4.28 1.92 14.40
C GLY A 99 -3.71 2.80 13.28
N ARG A 100 -4.58 3.68 12.78
CA ARG A 100 -4.35 4.49 11.58
C ARG A 100 -3.17 5.45 11.69
N ARG A 101 -3.04 6.16 12.82
CA ARG A 101 -1.98 7.15 13.05
C ARG A 101 -0.60 6.53 12.88
N ARG A 102 -0.35 5.40 13.56
CA ARG A 102 0.94 4.70 13.49
C ARG A 102 1.29 4.30 12.06
N VAL A 103 0.32 3.74 11.32
CA VAL A 103 0.53 3.37 9.92
C VAL A 103 0.83 4.59 9.06
N GLN A 104 0.08 5.68 9.21
CA GLN A 104 0.32 6.91 8.47
C GLN A 104 1.70 7.50 8.77
N GLU A 105 2.13 7.55 10.02
CA GLU A 105 3.46 8.02 10.40
C GLU A 105 4.57 7.16 9.79
N SER A 106 4.38 5.83 9.74
CA SER A 106 5.28 4.90 9.06
C SER A 106 5.35 5.13 7.56
N LEU A 107 4.22 5.38 6.88
CA LEU A 107 4.21 5.72 5.45
C LEU A 107 4.87 7.07 5.18
N VAL A 108 4.68 8.06 6.04
CA VAL A 108 5.36 9.36 5.93
C VAL A 108 6.87 9.17 5.98
N ARG A 109 7.39 8.38 6.93
CA ARG A 109 8.82 8.05 6.98
C ARG A 109 9.30 7.36 5.71
N ALA A 110 8.52 6.44 5.16
CA ALA A 110 8.88 5.79 3.89
C ALA A 110 8.92 6.79 2.70
N VAL A 111 8.09 7.84 2.70
CA VAL A 111 8.18 8.93 1.72
C VAL A 111 9.41 9.83 1.96
N GLU A 112 9.77 10.08 3.22
CA GLU A 112 10.91 10.93 3.59
C GLU A 112 12.26 10.25 3.33
N GLU A 113 12.35 8.96 3.61
CA GLU A 113 13.63 8.23 3.74
C GLU A 113 13.79 7.12 2.69
N GLY A 114 12.69 6.65 2.09
CA GLY A 114 12.71 5.55 1.14
C GLY A 114 13.37 5.91 -0.18
N ASP A 115 13.78 4.90 -0.94
CA ASP A 115 14.20 5.11 -2.33
C ASP A 115 13.00 5.51 -3.23
N PRO A 116 13.23 5.97 -4.47
CA PRO A 116 12.15 6.47 -5.32
C PRO A 116 11.00 5.48 -5.54
N TYR A 117 11.26 4.16 -5.56
CA TYR A 117 10.21 3.16 -5.70
C TYR A 117 9.36 3.05 -4.42
N GLN A 118 10.02 3.00 -3.26
CA GLN A 118 9.33 2.96 -1.97
C GLN A 118 8.50 4.22 -1.71
N GLN A 119 9.01 5.39 -2.10
CA GLN A 119 8.29 6.65 -2.00
C GLN A 119 6.97 6.60 -2.79
N VAL A 120 6.98 6.06 -4.02
CA VAL A 120 5.79 5.88 -4.84
C VAL A 120 4.80 4.91 -4.20
N CYS A 121 5.28 3.75 -3.75
CA CYS A 121 4.43 2.74 -3.12
C CYS A 121 3.80 3.27 -1.83
N ALA A 122 4.58 3.95 -0.98
CA ALA A 122 4.09 4.58 0.24
C ALA A 122 3.03 5.66 -0.05
N ALA A 123 3.24 6.50 -1.08
CA ALA A 123 2.26 7.48 -1.51
C ALA A 123 0.99 6.83 -2.11
N GLY A 124 1.12 5.69 -2.79
CA GLY A 124 -0.02 4.89 -3.24
C GLY A 124 -0.82 4.33 -2.05
N ALA A 125 -0.12 3.67 -1.11
CA ALA A 125 -0.68 3.09 0.11
C ALA A 125 -1.37 4.14 1.00
N TRP A 126 -0.89 5.39 1.00
CA TRP A 126 -1.49 6.49 1.75
C TRP A 126 -3.00 6.61 1.52
N THR A 127 -3.45 6.44 0.27
CA THR A 127 -4.86 6.50 -0.13
C THR A 127 -5.74 5.59 0.73
N TRP A 128 -5.26 4.38 1.01
CA TRP A 128 -6.00 3.32 1.70
C TRP A 128 -5.97 3.45 3.22
N VAL A 129 -5.02 4.22 3.76
CA VAL A 129 -4.90 4.43 5.21
C VAL A 129 -5.52 5.73 5.67
N GLN A 130 -6.21 6.48 4.80
CA GLN A 130 -6.94 7.68 5.19
C GLN A 130 -8.17 7.35 6.06
N ALA A 131 -8.51 8.23 7.01
CA ALA A 131 -9.72 8.07 7.84
C ALA A 131 -10.97 8.31 6.98
N PRO A 132 -11.81 7.31 6.69
CA PRO A 132 -12.93 7.51 5.75
C PRO A 132 -13.89 8.58 6.27
N LEU A 133 -14.40 9.40 5.36
CA LEU A 133 -15.54 10.27 5.66
C LEU A 133 -16.81 9.43 5.52
N ALA A 134 -17.68 9.50 6.52
CA ALA A 134 -18.98 8.83 6.52
C ALA A 134 -20.06 9.89 6.34
N TYR A 135 -21.09 9.58 5.55
CA TYR A 135 -22.19 10.48 5.25
C TYR A 135 -23.49 9.83 5.71
N ALA A 136 -24.36 10.60 6.36
CA ALA A 136 -25.63 10.08 6.89
C ALA A 136 -26.64 9.74 5.78
N SER A 137 -26.51 10.39 4.62
CA SER A 137 -27.41 10.22 3.48
C SER A 137 -26.67 10.49 2.16
N GLU A 138 -27.26 10.07 1.04
CA GLU A 138 -26.78 10.47 -0.30
C GLU A 138 -26.83 11.98 -0.51
N GLN A 139 -27.83 12.66 0.08
CA GLN A 139 -27.95 14.11 0.00
C GLN A 139 -26.77 14.79 0.67
N ASP A 140 -26.34 14.30 1.83
CA ASP A 140 -25.18 14.83 2.54
C ASP A 140 -23.87 14.52 1.82
N LEU A 141 -23.76 13.35 1.18
CA LEU A 141 -22.64 13.03 0.29
C LEU A 141 -22.56 14.04 -0.86
N ARG A 142 -23.66 14.26 -1.60
CA ARG A 142 -23.72 15.23 -2.71
C ARG A 142 -23.44 16.66 -2.24
N ALA A 143 -23.85 17.01 -1.03
CA ALA A 143 -23.61 18.31 -0.42
C ALA A 143 -22.23 18.45 0.25
N GLY A 144 -21.40 17.40 0.27
CA GLY A 144 -20.08 17.42 0.90
C GLY A 144 -20.10 17.59 2.42
N ARG A 145 -21.17 17.14 3.10
CA ARG A 145 -21.35 17.25 4.56
C ARG A 145 -21.12 15.91 5.25
N PRO A 146 -19.88 15.58 5.66
CA PRO A 146 -19.63 14.36 6.41
C PRO A 146 -20.26 14.42 7.81
N THR A 147 -20.47 13.27 8.43
CA THR A 147 -20.88 13.18 9.82
C THR A 147 -19.83 13.82 10.73
N PRO A 148 -20.22 14.50 11.83
CA PRO A 148 -19.28 15.13 12.75
C PRO A 148 -18.21 14.17 13.29
N ALA A 149 -18.59 12.92 13.59
CA ALA A 149 -17.66 11.91 14.08
C ALA A 149 -16.57 11.55 13.05
N SER A 150 -16.95 11.35 11.78
CA SER A 150 -15.97 11.02 10.73
C SER A 150 -15.07 12.20 10.37
N LEU A 151 -15.60 13.42 10.43
CA LEU A 151 -14.81 14.64 10.25
C LEU A 151 -13.81 14.82 11.39
N ALA A 152 -14.25 14.69 12.64
CA ALA A 152 -13.37 14.78 13.81
C ALA A 152 -12.26 13.72 13.76
N ALA A 153 -12.56 12.48 13.35
CA ALA A 153 -11.56 11.44 13.17
C ALA A 153 -10.53 11.78 12.07
N ARG A 154 -10.95 12.47 11.02
CA ARG A 154 -10.06 12.96 9.94
C ARG A 154 -9.22 14.14 10.39
N GLU A 155 -9.79 15.06 11.16
CA GLU A 155 -9.12 16.25 11.70
C GLU A 155 -8.10 15.89 12.78
N ALA A 156 -8.36 14.85 13.58
CA ALA A 156 -7.42 14.31 14.55
C ALA A 156 -6.11 13.77 13.93
N LEU A 157 -6.02 13.69 12.59
CA LEU A 157 -4.83 13.29 11.82
C LEU A 157 -4.34 14.41 10.89
N ALA A 158 -4.80 15.65 11.07
CA ALA A 158 -4.46 16.77 10.21
C ALA A 158 -2.94 17.07 10.21
N ASP A 159 -2.29 16.94 11.37
CA ASP A 159 -0.84 17.07 11.53
C ASP A 159 -0.07 16.07 10.67
N VAL A 160 -0.45 14.77 10.72
CA VAL A 160 0.21 13.73 9.92
C VAL A 160 -0.04 13.93 8.44
N ARG A 161 -1.25 14.35 8.06
CA ARG A 161 -1.60 14.69 6.67
C ARG A 161 -0.76 15.85 6.14
N GLU A 162 -0.51 16.87 6.94
CA GLU A 162 0.31 18.00 6.51
C GLU A 162 1.78 17.60 6.37
N ARG A 163 2.30 16.81 7.32
CA ARG A 163 3.64 16.23 7.19
C ARG A 163 3.77 15.37 5.94
N TYR A 164 2.77 14.52 5.65
CA TYR A 164 2.74 13.71 4.42
C TYR A 164 2.82 14.59 3.16
N ARG A 165 2.03 15.66 3.08
CA ARG A 165 2.09 16.58 1.92
C ARG A 165 3.46 17.25 1.79
N SER A 166 4.04 17.67 2.91
CA SER A 166 5.39 18.26 2.93
C SER A 166 6.43 17.25 2.43
N ALA A 167 6.41 16.03 2.97
CA ALA A 167 7.28 14.93 2.57
C ALA A 167 7.13 14.59 1.08
N LEU A 168 5.89 14.50 0.57
CA LEU A 168 5.62 14.18 -0.83
C LEU A 168 6.13 15.28 -1.78
N ARG A 169 5.98 16.57 -1.42
CA ARG A 169 6.55 17.68 -2.19
C ARG A 169 8.08 17.63 -2.20
N ALA A 170 8.70 17.33 -1.05
CA ALA A 170 10.15 17.22 -0.94
C ALA A 170 10.69 16.03 -1.76
N ALA A 171 10.06 14.86 -1.66
CA ALA A 171 10.38 13.68 -2.45
C ALA A 171 10.28 13.97 -3.96
N LEU A 172 9.18 14.60 -4.40
CA LEU A 172 9.02 14.99 -5.80
C LEU A 172 10.12 15.97 -6.26
N ALA A 173 10.47 16.95 -5.44
CA ALA A 173 11.50 17.93 -5.77
C ALA A 173 12.89 17.29 -5.92
N ALA A 174 13.21 16.29 -5.08
CA ALA A 174 14.48 15.58 -5.09
C ALA A 174 14.55 14.43 -6.12
N CYS A 175 13.41 13.91 -6.58
CA CYS A 175 13.35 12.70 -7.40
C CYS A 175 13.97 12.91 -8.80
N ARG A 176 14.99 12.09 -9.09
CA ARG A 176 15.70 12.03 -10.38
C ARG A 176 15.20 10.89 -11.28
N ASP A 177 14.54 9.87 -10.73
CA ASP A 177 13.94 8.78 -11.52
C ASP A 177 12.66 9.31 -12.19
N SER A 178 12.59 9.19 -13.51
CA SER A 178 11.51 9.78 -14.32
C SER A 178 10.16 9.14 -14.05
N TRP A 179 10.12 7.81 -13.92
CA TRP A 179 8.90 7.06 -13.60
C TRP A 179 8.40 7.46 -12.21
N ALA A 180 9.27 7.44 -11.20
CA ALA A 180 8.87 7.79 -9.84
C ALA A 180 8.41 9.23 -9.75
N ARG A 181 9.08 10.16 -10.44
CA ARG A 181 8.69 11.57 -10.51
C ARG A 181 7.29 11.74 -11.09
N GLU A 182 6.96 11.05 -12.17
CA GLU A 182 5.62 11.07 -12.78
C GLU A 182 4.56 10.55 -11.81
N GLN A 183 4.83 9.41 -11.17
CA GLN A 183 3.90 8.82 -10.20
C GLN A 183 3.66 9.75 -9.00
N LEU A 184 4.72 10.29 -8.39
CA LEU A 184 4.63 11.21 -7.25
C LEU A 184 3.89 12.51 -7.62
N ALA A 185 4.10 13.04 -8.84
CA ALA A 185 3.37 14.20 -9.33
C ALA A 185 1.86 13.92 -9.42
N GLY A 186 1.47 12.75 -9.92
CA GLY A 186 0.07 12.32 -9.95
C GLY A 186 -0.57 12.23 -8.56
N ARG A 187 0.20 11.88 -7.52
CA ARG A 187 -0.28 11.80 -6.12
C ARG A 187 -0.47 13.16 -5.44
N LEU A 188 0.19 14.22 -5.90
CA LEU A 188 -0.02 15.58 -5.37
C LEU A 188 -1.26 16.27 -5.95
N ALA A 189 -1.72 15.84 -7.12
CA ALA A 189 -2.86 16.44 -7.81
C ALA A 189 -4.22 15.92 -7.31
N GLY A 190 -4.26 14.78 -6.60
CA GLY A 190 -5.46 14.15 -6.03
C GLY A 190 -5.58 14.34 -4.53
#